data_AF-A0A2M8GVF6-F1
#
_entry.id   AF-A0A2M8GVF6-F1
#
_cell.length_a   1.000
_cell.length_b   1.000
_cell.length_c   1.000
_cell.angle_alpha   90.00
_cell.angle_beta   90.00
_cell.angle_gamma   90.00
#
_symmetry.space_group_name_H-M   'P 1'
#
loop_
_entity.id
_entity.type
_entity.pdbx_description
1 polymer ?
#
loop_
_entity_poly.entity_id
_entity_poly.type
_entity_poly.pdbx_seq_one_letter_code
_entity_poly.pdbx_strand_id
1 'polypeptide(L)' 'MMYTAVHLCPDGGVIRHPDTQEVANIQIGDFDSMDDAIQQACLDLKCTQMHNGTLTKGYGKGGFMVVPTQELEAV' A
#
# COMPACT_ATOMS: atom_id res chain seq x y z
N MET A 1 -13.38 -7.71 4.01
CA MET A 1 -13.24 -6.49 3.17
C MET A 1 -11.96 -6.59 2.37
N MET A 2 -11.99 -6.31 1.06
CA MET A 2 -10.80 -6.41 0.22
C MET A 2 -9.85 -5.22 0.39
N TYR A 3 -8.60 -5.50 0.72
CA TYR A 3 -7.56 -4.50 0.90
C TYR A 3 -6.44 -4.62 -0.14
N THR A 4 -5.95 -3.46 -0.55
CA THR A 4 -4.88 -3.32 -1.54
C THR A 4 -3.84 -2.34 -1.01
N ALA A 5 -2.56 -2.66 -1.23
CA ALA A 5 -1.44 -1.79 -0.90
C ALA A 5 -0.98 -1.01 -2.12
N VAL A 6 -1.00 0.31 -2.05
CA VAL A 6 -0.56 1.22 -3.10
C VAL A 6 0.89 1.63 -2.86
N HIS A 7 1.72 1.56 -3.90
CA HIS A 7 3.10 2.02 -3.86
C HIS A 7 3.20 3.55 -3.85
N LEU A 8 3.90 4.07 -2.84
CA LEU A 8 4.24 5.49 -2.70
C LEU A 8 5.72 5.73 -2.96
N CYS A 9 6.01 6.75 -3.77
CA CYS A 9 7.33 7.33 -3.89
C CYS A 9 7.75 8.04 -2.59
N PRO A 10 9.07 8.18 -2.35
CA PRO A 10 9.58 8.96 -1.21
C PRO A 10 9.13 10.43 -1.22
N ASP A 11 8.79 10.99 -2.38
CA ASP A 11 8.21 12.33 -2.53
C ASP A 11 6.69 12.40 -2.29
N GLY A 12 6.04 11.30 -1.85
CA GLY A 12 4.60 11.23 -1.61
C GLY A 12 3.74 11.04 -2.86
N GLY A 13 4.36 10.96 -4.05
CA GLY A 13 3.68 10.63 -5.29
C GLY A 13 3.29 9.15 -5.35
N VAL A 14 2.18 8.84 -6.01
CA VAL A 14 1.79 7.45 -6.29
C VAL A 14 2.61 6.94 -7.47
N ILE A 15 3.22 5.76 -7.35
CA ILE A 15 3.91 5.13 -8.49
C ILE A 15 2.84 4.62 -9.44
N ARG A 16 2.88 5.08 -10.70
CA ARG A 16 2.04 4.55 -11.78
C ARG A 16 2.91 3.80 -12.77
N HIS A 17 2.38 2.70 -13.32
CA HIS A 17 3.08 1.98 -14.37
C HIS A 17 3.21 2.89 -15.60
N PRO A 18 4.40 3.01 -16.21
CA PRO A 18 4.63 3.95 -17.32
C PRO A 18 3.77 3.64 -18.56
N ASP A 19 3.44 2.37 -18.78
CA ASP A 19 2.69 1.92 -19.96
C ASP A 19 1.17 1.86 -19.75
N THR A 20 0.69 1.39 -18.58
CA THR A 20 -0.75 1.25 -18.32
C THR A 20 -1.35 2.44 -17.59
N GLN A 21 -0.53 3.33 -17.05
CA GLN A 21 -0.91 4.42 -16.15
C GLN A 21 -1.64 3.96 -14.86
N GLU A 22 -1.73 2.65 -14.63
CA GLU A 22 -2.37 2.11 -13.45
C GLU A 22 -1.50 2.37 -12.22
N VAL A 23 -2.18 2.69 -11.12
CA VAL A 23 -1.55 2.83 -9.82
C VAL A 23 -0.92 1.49 -9.46
N ALA A 24 0.40 1.49 -9.25
CA ALA A 24 1.14 0.32 -8.83
C ALA A 24 0.61 -0.11 -7.46
N ASN A 25 -0.17 -1.18 -7.48
CA ASN A 25 -0.86 -1.68 -6.33
C ASN A 25 -0.66 -3.20 -6.20
N ILE A 26 -0.72 -3.68 -4.97
CA ILE A 26 -0.56 -5.10 -4.63
C ILE A 26 -1.78 -5.48 -3.82
N GLN A 27 -2.55 -6.44 -4.34
CA GLN A 27 -3.70 -6.97 -3.61
C GLN A 27 -3.19 -7.80 -2.42
N ILE A 28 -3.58 -7.41 -1.21
CA ILE A 28 -3.19 -8.12 0.03
C ILE A 28 -4.15 -9.27 0.29
N GLY A 29 -5.46 -9.01 0.13
CA GLY A 29 -6.52 -10.00 0.34
C GLY A 29 -7.74 -9.45 1.05
N ASP A 30 -8.61 -10.35 1.50
CA ASP A 30 -9.79 -10.00 2.29
C ASP A 30 -9.51 -10.12 3.79
N PHE A 31 -9.75 -9.04 4.53
CA PHE A 31 -9.57 -8.97 5.98
C PHE A 31 -10.77 -8.33 6.66
N ASP A 32 -10.98 -8.65 7.94
CA ASP A 32 -12.03 -8.04 8.75
C ASP A 32 -11.64 -6.66 9.27
N SER A 33 -10.33 -6.42 9.52
CA SER A 33 -9.80 -5.17 10.03
C SER A 33 -8.66 -4.62 9.17
N MET A 34 -8.57 -3.30 9.06
CA MET A 34 -7.48 -2.62 8.36
C MET A 34 -6.12 -2.92 9.00
N ASP A 35 -6.05 -3.03 10.33
CA ASP A 35 -4.81 -3.39 11.04
C ASP A 35 -4.30 -4.79 10.68
N ASP A 36 -5.20 -5.77 10.51
CA ASP A 36 -4.82 -7.13 10.09
C ASP A 36 -4.26 -7.12 8.65
N ALA A 37 -4.91 -6.37 7.76
CA ALA A 37 -4.43 -6.17 6.40
C ALA A 37 -3.06 -5.48 6.37
N ILE A 38 -2.83 -4.48 7.22
CA ILE A 38 -1.54 -3.79 7.35
C ILE A 38 -0.46 -4.75 7.86
N GLN A 39 -0.77 -5.59 8.86
CA GLN A 39 0.20 -6.56 9.37
C GLN A 39 0.57 -7.60 8.32
N GLN A 40 -0.40 -8.15 7.60
CA GLN A 40 -0.12 -9.09 6.51
C GLN A 40 0.68 -8.42 5.38
N ALA A 41 0.26 -7.22 4.96
CA ALA A 41 1.01 -6.44 3.97
C ALA A 41 2.44 -6.15 4.43
N CYS A 42 2.66 -5.89 5.72
CA CYS A 42 4.00 -5.68 6.26
C CYS A 42 4.86 -6.96 6.16
N LEU A 43 4.28 -8.13 6.43
CA LEU A 43 4.97 -9.42 6.32
C LEU A 43 5.37 -9.70 4.86
N ASP A 44 4.43 -9.51 3.93
CA ASP A 44 4.62 -9.78 2.51
C ASP A 44 5.61 -8.79 1.86
N LEU A 45 5.50 -7.51 2.23
CA LEU A 45 6.30 -6.42 1.65
C LEU A 45 7.58 -6.13 2.45
N LYS A 46 7.83 -6.90 3.51
CA LYS A 46 8.96 -6.74 4.44
C LYS A 46 9.11 -5.30 4.93
N CYS A 47 8.04 -4.76 5.49
CA CYS A 47 8.04 -3.38 5.98
C CYS A 47 9.05 -3.21 7.13
N THR A 48 9.64 -2.01 7.24
CA THR A 48 10.66 -1.72 8.25
C THR A 48 10.10 -0.85 9.37
N GLN A 49 9.16 0.05 9.07
CA GLN A 49 8.46 0.87 10.07
C GLN A 49 7.02 1.17 9.67
N MET A 50 6.12 1.17 10.66
CA MET A 50 4.73 1.62 10.55
C MET A 50 4.58 3.00 11.20
N HIS A 51 3.99 3.96 10.48
CA HIS A 51 3.56 5.24 11.07
C HIS A 51 2.22 5.64 10.46
N ASN A 52 1.18 5.80 11.30
CA ASN A 52 -0.18 6.23 10.91
C ASN A 52 -0.74 5.53 9.65
N GLY A 53 -0.69 4.19 9.58
CA GLY A 53 -1.23 3.43 8.44
C GLY A 53 -0.36 3.44 7.17
N THR A 54 0.80 4.09 7.20
CA THR A 54 1.79 4.02 6.11
C THR A 54 2.89 3.02 6.46
N LEU A 55 3.05 2.03 5.60
CA LEU A 55 4.12 1.04 5.66
C LEU A 55 5.34 1.62 4.95
N THR A 56 6.40 1.95 5.69
CA THR A 56 7.63 2.48 5.08
C THR A 56 8.68 1.36 4.93
N LYS A 57 9.32 1.34 3.77
CA LYS A 57 10.41 0.38 3.45
C LYS A 57 11.79 0.87 3.95
N GLY A 58 11.80 1.92 4.77
CA GLY A 58 13.00 2.62 5.25
C GLY A 58 13.01 4.11 4.86
N TYR A 59 13.80 4.90 5.60
CA TYR A 59 13.91 6.35 5.42
C TYR A 59 14.30 6.70 3.96
N GLY A 60 13.46 7.49 3.28
CA GLY A 60 13.72 7.96 1.91
C GLY A 60 13.58 6.91 0.79
N LYS A 61 13.03 5.72 1.07
CA LYS A 61 12.85 4.65 0.05
C LYS A 61 11.42 4.47 -0.45
N GLY A 62 10.52 5.40 -0.13
CA GLY A 62 9.09 5.26 -0.41
C GLY A 62 8.40 4.30 0.57
N GLY A 63 7.12 4.05 0.31
CA GLY A 63 6.29 3.25 1.20
C GLY A 63 5.11 2.60 0.49
N PHE A 64 4.22 2.05 1.29
CA PHE A 64 2.97 1.47 0.86
C PHE A 64 1.85 2.03 1.73
N MET A 65 0.74 2.37 1.10
CA MET A 65 -0.48 2.75 1.79
C MET A 65 -1.51 1.65 1.59
N VAL A 66 -2.02 1.09 2.68
CA VAL A 66 -3.09 0.09 2.61
C VAL A 66 -4.41 0.83 2.55
N VAL A 67 -5.17 0.59 1.50
CA VAL A 67 -6.50 1.17 1.28
C VAL A 67 -7.49 0.06 0.93
N PRO A 68 -8.78 0.24 1.23
CA PRO A 68 -9.81 -0.63 0.69
C PRO A 68 -9.77 -0.58 -0.83
N THR A 69 -9.91 -1.72 -1.49
CA THR A 69 -9.90 -1.79 -2.96
C THR A 69 -11.00 -0.93 -3.57
N GLN A 70 -12.15 -0.83 -2.88
CA GLN A 70 -13.26 0.04 -3.28
C GLN A 70 -12.91 1.53 -3.31
N GLU A 71 -11.98 1.99 -2.46
CA GLU A 71 -11.52 3.39 -2.47
C GLU A 71 -10.47 3.63 -3.55
N LEU A 72 -9.71 2.59 -3.92
CA LEU A 72 -8.74 2.68 -5.02
C LEU A 72 -9.43 2.78 -6.38
N GLU A 73 -10.55 2.06 -6.59
CA GLU A 73 -11.35 2.16 -7.82
C GLU A 73 -12.01 3.53 -8.00
N ALA A 74 -12.11 4.33 -6.92
CA ALA A 74 -12.70 5.66 -6.95
C ALA A 74 -11.69 6.78 -7.31
N VAL A 75 -10.39 6.46 -7.45
CA VAL A 75 -9.29 7.40 -7.74
C VAL A 75 -8.83 7.32 -9.20
#